data_AF-A0A286C4L8-F1
#
_entry.id   AF-A0A286C4L8-F1
#
_cell.length_a   1.000
_cell.length_b   1.000
_cell.length_c   1.000
_cell.angle_alpha   90.00
_cell.angle_beta   90.00
_cell.angle_gamma   90.00
#
_symmetry.space_group_name_H-M   'P 1'
#
loop_
_entity.id
_entity.type
_entity.pdbx_description
1 polymer ?
#
loop_
_entity_poly.entity_id
_entity_poly.type
_entity_poly.pdbx_seq_one_letter_code
_entity_poly.pdbx_strand_id
1 'polypeptide(L)'
;MKKNVASQVIDAQMCSATDGSDFTGTVTVSVKGDGGTLTAGGGTVTHKGSGLHQYQPTQAETNYDHVSFQFKGTGALTAAVQAFPTFPQTGDSFGLIGATGSGLTSLATQASVNIIDDFLDTEIAAIKAKTDSLTFTDAGKVDATLQTAADLKAVVANRVADHIIRRSLTTALASADGDAKGFRSLGGAVAKLVNKVAISGANLVTYEPDDLTTLGTQAITTDAAAEPITSVDTA
;
A
#
# COMPACT_ATOMS: atom_id res chain seq x y z
N MET A 1 18.29 38.07 30.53
CA MET A 1 19.63 38.33 29.95
C MET A 1 20.20 37.01 29.45
N LYS A 2 20.88 36.97 28.31
CA LYS A 2 21.60 35.79 27.81
C LYS A 2 22.92 35.65 28.58
N LYS A 3 23.23 34.45 29.07
CA LYS A 3 24.47 34.18 29.80
C LYS A 3 25.66 34.23 28.85
N ASN A 4 26.77 34.83 29.29
CA ASN A 4 28.05 34.90 28.55
C ASN A 4 27.97 35.64 27.19
N VAL A 5 27.15 36.68 27.08
CA VAL A 5 26.95 37.46 25.84
C VAL A 5 27.13 38.95 26.12
N ALA A 6 28.09 39.59 25.47
CA ALA A 6 28.31 41.05 25.56
C ALA A 6 27.19 41.88 24.91
N SER A 7 27.25 43.20 25.10
CA SER A 7 26.39 44.20 24.43
C SER A 7 24.89 44.14 24.78
N GLN A 8 24.54 43.45 25.85
CA GLN A 8 23.20 43.52 26.45
C GLN A 8 23.07 44.77 27.32
N VAL A 9 21.85 45.16 27.68
CA VAL A 9 21.60 46.41 28.42
C VAL A 9 20.70 46.15 29.62
N ILE A 10 20.90 46.94 30.68
CA ILE A 10 20.08 46.99 31.89
C ILE A 10 19.87 48.47 32.23
N ASP A 11 18.62 48.86 32.46
CA ASP A 11 18.26 50.24 32.75
C ASP A 11 17.79 50.41 34.19
N ALA A 12 18.10 51.56 34.79
CA ALA A 12 17.56 51.96 36.07
C ALA A 12 17.15 53.44 36.06
N GLN A 13 15.97 53.71 36.64
CA GLN A 13 15.50 55.07 36.90
C GLN A 13 16.14 55.58 38.19
N MET A 14 16.78 56.75 38.12
CA MET A 14 17.43 57.41 39.25
C MET A 14 16.76 58.76 39.52
N CYS A 15 16.51 59.05 40.79
CA CYS A 15 15.94 60.33 41.22
C CYS A 15 16.84 61.01 42.26
N SER A 16 16.77 62.33 42.30
CA SER A 16 17.43 63.18 43.28
C SER A 16 16.95 62.80 44.69
N ALA A 17 17.89 62.63 45.61
CA ALA A 17 17.60 62.36 47.01
C ALA A 17 17.06 63.59 47.76
N THR A 18 17.14 64.78 47.15
CA THR A 18 16.70 66.04 47.76
C THR A 18 15.21 66.27 47.58
N ASP A 19 14.68 66.00 46.39
CA ASP A 19 13.34 66.43 45.97
C ASP A 19 12.61 65.40 45.08
N GLY A 20 13.24 64.26 44.78
CA GLY A 20 12.64 63.21 43.96
C GLY A 20 12.57 63.54 42.46
N SER A 21 13.19 64.64 42.00
CA SER A 21 13.27 64.95 40.57
C SER A 21 14.13 63.93 39.82
N ASP A 22 14.05 63.90 38.48
CA ASP A 22 14.94 63.07 37.65
C ASP A 22 16.42 63.40 37.92
N PHE A 23 17.22 62.37 38.20
CA PHE A 23 18.67 62.55 38.42
C PHE A 23 19.44 62.51 37.11
N THR A 24 19.96 63.66 36.68
CA THR A 24 20.73 63.79 35.43
C THR A 24 22.25 63.87 35.63
N GLY A 25 22.73 63.65 36.86
CA GLY A 25 24.16 63.65 37.18
C GLY A 25 24.87 62.37 36.76
N THR A 26 26.19 62.32 36.98
CA THR A 26 27.00 61.13 36.69
C THR A 26 26.58 59.96 37.57
N VAL A 27 26.32 58.81 36.94
CA VAL A 27 26.01 57.55 37.63
C VAL A 27 27.13 56.55 37.37
N THR A 28 27.52 55.86 38.44
CA THR A 28 28.43 54.70 38.40
C THR A 28 27.64 53.45 38.72
N VAL A 29 28.01 52.31 38.13
CA VAL A 29 27.39 51.01 38.43
C VAL A 29 28.39 50.15 39.17
N SER A 30 27.95 49.57 40.29
CA SER A 30 28.66 48.50 40.97
C SER A 30 27.96 47.17 40.69
N VAL A 31 28.73 46.11 40.46
CA VAL A 31 28.20 44.78 40.10
C VAL A 31 28.53 43.76 41.17
N LYS A 32 27.58 42.88 41.45
CA LYS A 32 27.73 41.74 42.35
C LYS A 32 27.26 40.47 41.62
N GLY A 33 28.21 39.60 41.30
CA GLY A 33 27.94 38.28 40.74
C GLY A 33 27.78 37.22 41.84
N ASP A 34 26.82 36.31 41.68
CA ASP A 34 26.65 35.07 42.43
C ASP A 34 26.76 35.21 43.96
N GLY A 35 26.19 36.29 44.50
CA GLY A 35 26.21 36.53 45.95
C GLY A 35 27.55 37.05 46.52
N GLY A 36 28.55 37.28 45.67
CA GLY A 36 29.89 37.76 46.04
C GLY A 36 29.97 39.23 46.49
N THR A 37 31.18 39.79 46.44
CA THR A 37 31.45 41.18 46.82
C THR A 37 30.98 42.15 45.75
N LEU A 38 30.41 43.28 46.17
CA LEU A 38 30.04 44.37 45.27
C LEU A 38 31.31 45.11 44.82
N THR A 39 31.60 45.09 43.52
CA THR A 39 32.78 45.74 42.92
C THR A 39 32.35 46.77 41.87
N ALA A 40 33.28 47.62 41.41
CA ALA A 40 32.99 48.52 40.29
C ALA A 40 32.65 47.70 39.04
N GLY A 41 31.58 48.09 38.34
CA GLY A 41 31.20 47.48 37.08
C GLY A 41 32.20 47.79 35.97
N GLY A 42 32.49 46.80 35.12
CA GLY A 42 33.40 46.94 33.98
C GLY A 42 32.74 47.48 32.70
N GLY A 43 31.42 47.60 32.70
CA GLY A 43 30.60 48.07 31.60
C GLY A 43 30.51 49.59 31.49
N THR A 44 29.68 50.07 30.56
CA THR A 44 29.51 51.51 30.32
C THR A 44 28.13 51.99 30.78
N VAL A 45 28.07 53.18 31.39
CA VAL A 45 26.81 53.84 31.79
C VAL A 45 26.52 54.99 30.82
N THR A 46 25.29 55.06 30.32
CA THR A 46 24.81 56.14 29.45
C THR A 46 23.49 56.69 29.99
N HIS A 47 23.41 58.00 30.25
CA HIS A 47 22.15 58.65 30.58
C HIS A 47 21.27 58.75 29.33
N LYS A 48 20.02 58.28 29.42
CA LYS A 48 19.06 58.21 28.31
C LYS A 48 18.01 59.32 28.32
N GLY A 49 18.08 60.22 29.30
CA GLY A 49 17.08 61.27 29.52
C GLY A 49 16.10 60.89 30.63
N SER A 50 15.43 61.90 31.19
CA SER A 50 14.40 61.74 32.23
C SER A 50 14.81 60.82 33.38
N GLY A 51 16.04 60.94 33.88
CA GLY A 51 16.53 60.17 35.03
C GLY A 51 16.85 58.69 34.74
N LEU A 52 16.68 58.22 33.50
CA LEU A 52 16.99 56.85 33.10
C LEU A 52 18.48 56.70 32.78
N HIS A 53 19.15 55.77 33.45
CA HIS A 53 20.54 55.42 33.20
C HIS A 53 20.63 53.98 32.71
N GLN A 54 21.19 53.81 31.51
CA GLN A 54 21.42 52.52 30.86
C GLN A 54 22.83 52.04 31.15
N TYR A 55 22.97 50.83 31.65
CA TYR A 55 24.24 50.12 31.80
C TYR A 55 24.37 49.04 30.73
N GLN A 56 25.52 48.96 30.07
CA GLN A 56 25.89 47.87 29.17
C GLN A 56 26.93 46.98 29.86
N PRO A 57 26.53 45.85 30.47
CA PRO A 57 27.46 44.94 31.13
C PRO A 57 28.45 44.31 30.13
N THR A 58 29.63 44.00 30.64
CA THR A 58 30.64 43.19 29.94
C THR A 58 30.18 41.74 29.79
N GLN A 59 30.82 41.01 28.88
CA GLN A 59 30.58 39.57 28.75
C GLN A 59 30.77 38.83 30.09
N ALA A 60 31.83 39.17 30.84
CA ALA A 60 32.14 38.56 32.13
C ALA A 60 31.02 38.77 33.16
N GLU A 61 30.44 39.98 33.22
CA GLU A 61 29.33 40.28 34.13
C GLU A 61 28.04 39.57 33.73
N THR A 62 27.80 39.34 32.43
CA THR A 62 26.67 38.52 31.97
C THR A 62 26.91 37.01 32.15
N ASN A 63 28.09 36.59 32.58
CA ASN A 63 28.44 35.18 32.75
C ASN A 63 28.18 34.63 34.17
N TYR A 64 27.70 35.47 35.10
CA TYR A 64 27.18 35.01 36.39
C TYR A 64 25.82 34.30 36.23
N ASP A 65 25.44 33.46 37.20
CA ASP A 65 24.09 32.85 37.27
C ASP A 65 23.06 33.82 37.84
N HIS A 66 23.51 34.68 38.76
CA HIS A 66 22.75 35.81 39.27
C HIS A 66 23.67 37.04 39.34
N VAL A 67 23.20 38.17 38.83
CA VAL A 67 23.95 39.41 38.83
C VAL A 67 23.07 40.56 39.32
N SER A 68 23.61 41.34 40.26
CA SER A 68 22.98 42.57 40.76
C SER A 68 23.78 43.78 40.29
N PHE A 69 23.09 44.75 39.67
CA PHE A 69 23.63 46.02 39.18
C PHE A 69 23.13 47.14 40.07
N GLN A 70 24.03 47.81 40.79
CA GLN A 70 23.69 48.92 41.69
C GLN A 70 24.16 50.26 41.10
N PHE A 71 23.21 51.10 40.73
CA PHE A 71 23.41 52.43 40.16
C PHE A 71 23.53 53.47 41.28
N LYS A 72 24.64 54.21 41.31
CA LYS A 72 24.96 55.21 42.33
C LYS A 72 25.30 56.56 41.70
N GLY A 73 24.63 57.60 42.16
CA GLY A 73 24.94 59.00 41.87
C GLY A 73 25.06 59.79 43.16
N THR A 74 26.00 60.73 43.23
CA THR A 74 26.13 61.63 44.40
C THR A 74 24.87 62.47 44.52
N GLY A 75 24.17 62.37 45.66
CA GLY A 75 22.90 63.07 45.87
C GLY A 75 21.70 62.40 45.18
N ALA A 76 21.84 61.18 44.66
CA ALA A 76 20.73 60.40 44.10
C ALA A 76 20.31 59.26 45.03
N LEU A 77 19.04 58.87 44.98
CA LEU A 77 18.60 57.60 45.56
C LEU A 77 19.21 56.45 44.74
N THR A 78 19.84 55.50 45.43
CA THR A 78 20.49 54.35 44.79
C THR A 78 19.44 53.36 44.26
N ALA A 79 19.58 52.94 43.00
CA ALA A 79 18.74 51.89 42.41
C ALA A 79 19.54 50.60 42.22
N ALA A 80 18.88 49.45 42.43
CA ALA A 80 19.47 48.14 42.17
C ALA A 80 18.56 47.32 41.25
N VAL A 81 19.15 46.71 40.22
CA VAL A 81 18.47 45.83 39.28
C VAL A 81 19.16 44.46 39.31
N GLN A 82 18.38 43.40 39.49
CA GLN A 82 18.89 42.03 39.51
C GLN A 82 18.47 41.29 38.24
N ALA A 83 19.38 40.51 37.67
CA ALA A 83 19.13 39.66 36.53
C ALA A 83 19.66 38.25 36.79
N PHE A 84 18.99 37.26 36.19
CA PHE A 84 19.42 35.86 36.17
C PHE A 84 19.75 35.50 34.72
N PRO A 85 21.03 35.58 34.30
CA PRO A 85 21.41 35.26 32.94
C PRO A 85 21.17 33.78 32.65
N THR A 86 20.50 33.48 31.53
CA THR A 86 20.24 32.09 31.11
C THR A 86 20.99 31.79 29.82
N PHE A 87 21.49 30.57 29.65
CA PHE A 87 21.93 30.13 28.31
C PHE A 87 20.76 30.26 27.33
N PRO A 88 21.01 30.53 26.03
CA PRO A 88 20.01 30.24 25.01
C PRO A 88 19.58 28.78 25.20
N GLN A 89 18.30 28.55 25.50
CA GLN A 89 17.80 27.19 25.54
C GLN A 89 18.07 26.59 24.17
N THR A 90 18.48 25.33 24.15
CA THR A 90 18.84 24.48 23.00
C THR A 90 17.79 24.40 21.87
N GLY A 91 16.71 25.20 21.98
CA GLY A 91 15.67 25.53 21.02
C GLY A 91 16.14 25.91 19.62
N ASP A 92 17.24 26.65 19.53
CA ASP A 92 17.74 27.18 18.25
C ASP A 92 18.40 26.08 17.38
N SER A 93 18.71 24.92 17.96
CA SER A 93 19.21 23.74 17.23
C SER A 93 18.11 22.83 16.67
N PHE A 94 16.83 23.05 17.01
CA PHE A 94 15.74 22.25 16.43
C PHE A 94 15.54 22.54 14.94
N GLY A 95 15.96 23.71 14.44
CA GLY A 95 15.97 24.02 13.01
C GLY A 95 16.94 23.12 12.22
N LEU A 96 18.02 22.64 12.84
CA LEU A 96 18.98 21.72 12.22
C LEU A 96 18.48 20.26 12.24
N ILE A 97 17.67 19.90 13.24
CA ILE A 97 16.96 18.60 13.29
C ILE A 97 15.88 18.52 12.19
N GLY A 98 15.33 19.65 11.76
CA GLY A 98 14.43 19.74 10.60
C GLY A 98 15.12 19.83 9.24
N ALA A 99 16.41 20.19 9.19
CA ALA A 99 17.12 20.41 7.93
C ALA A 99 17.79 19.15 7.35
N THR A 100 18.17 18.17 8.18
CA THR A 100 18.89 16.96 7.71
C THR A 100 18.50 15.65 8.42
N GLY A 101 17.36 15.57 9.10
CA GLY A 101 16.77 14.29 9.52
C GLY A 101 17.62 13.43 10.46
N SER A 102 18.64 14.00 11.12
CA SER A 102 19.55 13.21 11.97
C SER A 102 18.90 12.71 13.28
N GLY A 103 17.69 13.17 13.62
CA GLY A 103 16.85 12.59 14.69
C GLY A 103 15.99 11.41 14.22
N LEU A 104 16.06 11.03 12.94
CA LEU A 104 15.21 10.04 12.27
C LEU A 104 15.81 8.62 12.27
N THR A 105 16.82 8.33 13.08
CA THR A 105 17.39 6.97 13.14
C THR A 105 16.38 5.91 13.63
N SER A 106 15.17 6.30 14.05
CA SER A 106 14.04 5.40 14.33
C SER A 106 13.02 5.24 13.20
N LEU A 107 13.12 5.99 12.10
CA LEU A 107 12.23 5.89 10.94
C LEU A 107 13.03 5.37 9.74
N ALA A 108 12.37 4.57 8.88
CA ALA A 108 12.96 4.10 7.65
C ALA A 108 13.49 5.29 6.83
N THR A 109 14.74 5.20 6.36
CA THR A 109 15.32 6.24 5.50
C THR A 109 14.60 6.26 4.16
N GLN A 110 14.53 7.42 3.49
CA GLN A 110 13.99 7.49 2.12
C GLN A 110 14.69 6.49 1.18
N ALA A 111 16.00 6.28 1.37
CA ALA A 111 16.76 5.27 0.63
C ALA A 111 16.21 3.85 0.85
N SER A 112 15.90 3.47 2.10
CA SER A 112 15.32 2.16 2.40
C SER A 112 13.92 1.99 1.83
N VAL A 113 13.11 3.06 1.81
CA VAL A 113 11.77 3.05 1.20
C VAL A 113 11.87 2.89 -0.31
N ASN A 114 12.77 3.61 -0.98
CA ASN A 114 12.99 3.47 -2.43
C ASN A 114 13.45 2.07 -2.82
N ILE A 115 14.33 1.45 -2.02
CA ILE A 115 14.76 0.07 -2.27
C ILE A 115 13.57 -0.89 -2.21
N ILE A 116 12.69 -0.72 -1.22
CA ILE A 116 11.47 -1.55 -1.08
C ILE A 116 10.52 -1.29 -2.27
N ASP A 117 10.36 -0.04 -2.68
CA ASP A 117 9.52 0.36 -3.81
C ASP A 117 10.01 -0.29 -5.13
N ASP A 118 11.31 -0.17 -5.44
CA ASP A 118 11.93 -0.76 -6.63
C ASP A 118 11.80 -2.30 -6.67
N PHE A 119 11.92 -2.95 -5.50
CA PHE A 119 11.72 -4.41 -5.39
C PHE A 119 10.25 -4.79 -5.61
N LEU A 120 9.32 -4.10 -4.94
CA LEU A 120 7.89 -4.37 -5.08
C LEU A 120 7.41 -4.15 -6.52
N ASP A 121 7.81 -3.07 -7.19
CA ASP A 121 7.43 -2.81 -8.58
C ASP A 121 7.91 -3.93 -9.51
N THR A 122 9.13 -4.42 -9.30
CA THR A 122 9.70 -5.52 -10.11
C THR A 122 8.94 -6.83 -9.90
N GLU A 123 8.68 -7.20 -8.64
CA GLU A 123 8.03 -8.46 -8.28
C GLU A 123 6.54 -8.47 -8.67
N ILE A 124 5.84 -7.36 -8.44
CA ILE A 124 4.43 -7.20 -8.81
C ILE A 124 4.26 -7.20 -10.33
N ALA A 125 5.15 -6.53 -11.07
CA ALA A 125 5.13 -6.58 -12.53
C ALA A 125 5.31 -8.01 -13.05
N ALA A 126 6.22 -8.80 -12.46
CA ALA A 126 6.42 -10.20 -12.82
C ALA A 126 5.19 -11.07 -12.52
N ILE A 127 4.56 -10.89 -11.36
CA ILE A 127 3.31 -11.59 -10.99
C ILE A 127 2.19 -11.22 -11.94
N LYS A 128 2.03 -9.92 -12.25
CA LYS A 128 1.02 -9.43 -13.17
C LYS A 128 1.21 -10.01 -14.57
N ALA A 129 2.43 -10.06 -15.09
CA ALA A 129 2.70 -10.66 -16.40
C ALA A 129 2.27 -12.14 -16.51
N LYS A 130 2.49 -12.93 -15.44
CA LYS A 130 2.03 -14.32 -15.40
C LYS A 130 0.53 -14.45 -15.20
N THR A 131 -0.06 -13.59 -14.38
CA THR A 131 -1.50 -13.62 -14.07
C THR A 131 -2.33 -13.12 -15.24
N ASP A 132 -1.87 -12.10 -15.97
CA ASP A 132 -2.52 -11.59 -17.18
C ASP A 132 -2.52 -12.61 -18.33
N SER A 133 -1.64 -13.62 -18.28
CA SER A 133 -1.62 -14.74 -19.23
C SER A 133 -2.69 -15.81 -18.92
N LEU A 134 -3.35 -15.74 -17.76
CA LEU A 134 -4.45 -16.64 -17.41
C LEU A 134 -5.75 -16.12 -18.03
N THR A 135 -6.45 -16.97 -18.77
CA THR A 135 -7.76 -16.64 -19.38
C THR A 135 -8.88 -17.26 -18.54
N PHE A 136 -9.97 -16.52 -18.34
CA PHE A 136 -11.14 -16.94 -17.58
C PHE A 136 -12.42 -16.62 -18.38
N THR A 137 -12.96 -17.59 -19.11
CA THR A 137 -14.27 -17.43 -19.76
C THR A 137 -15.38 -17.47 -18.71
N ASP A 138 -15.26 -18.38 -17.74
CA ASP A 138 -16.13 -18.48 -16.57
C ASP A 138 -15.44 -17.87 -15.33
N ALA A 139 -16.18 -17.08 -14.55
CA ALA A 139 -15.65 -16.51 -13.31
C ALA A 139 -15.11 -17.61 -12.37
N GLY A 140 -13.84 -17.47 -11.97
CA GLY A 140 -13.16 -18.39 -11.06
C GLY A 140 -12.65 -19.69 -11.69
N LYS A 141 -12.73 -19.88 -13.01
CA LYS A 141 -12.18 -21.05 -13.71
C LYS A 141 -11.15 -20.64 -14.75
N VAL A 142 -9.93 -21.15 -14.61
CA VAL A 142 -8.87 -20.95 -15.61
C VAL A 142 -9.19 -21.80 -16.84
N ASP A 143 -9.20 -21.17 -18.01
CA ASP A 143 -9.30 -21.85 -19.30
C ASP A 143 -7.97 -22.57 -19.55
N ALA A 144 -7.92 -23.85 -19.22
CA ALA A 144 -6.74 -24.69 -19.34
C ALA A 144 -6.94 -25.79 -20.38
N THR A 145 -5.88 -26.08 -21.13
CA THR A 145 -5.83 -27.23 -22.05
C THR A 145 -5.26 -28.45 -21.34
N LEU A 146 -5.71 -29.64 -21.73
CA LEU A 146 -5.04 -30.89 -21.37
C LEU A 146 -3.71 -30.96 -22.14
N GLN A 147 -2.60 -31.24 -21.44
CA GLN A 147 -1.29 -31.42 -22.09
C GLN A 147 -1.11 -32.87 -22.54
N THR A 148 -1.66 -33.81 -21.77
CA THR A 148 -1.69 -35.23 -22.12
C THR A 148 -3.03 -35.84 -21.72
N ALA A 149 -3.36 -36.99 -22.32
CA ALA A 149 -4.58 -37.72 -21.94
C ALA A 149 -4.57 -38.16 -20.46
N ALA A 150 -3.39 -38.36 -19.85
CA ALA A 150 -3.24 -38.76 -18.45
C ALA A 150 -3.66 -37.66 -17.46
N ASP A 151 -3.79 -36.40 -17.90
CA ASP A 151 -4.28 -35.30 -17.08
C ASP A 151 -5.76 -35.50 -16.70
N LEU A 152 -6.51 -36.28 -17.49
CA LEU A 152 -7.85 -36.75 -17.13
C LEU A 152 -7.76 -37.87 -16.10
N LYS A 153 -8.13 -37.55 -14.85
CA LYS A 153 -8.20 -38.54 -13.77
C LYS A 153 -9.05 -39.74 -14.19
N ALA A 154 -8.62 -40.95 -13.83
CA ALA A 154 -9.30 -42.20 -14.18
C ALA A 154 -10.80 -42.20 -13.85
N VAL A 155 -11.20 -41.61 -12.72
CA VAL A 155 -12.63 -41.47 -12.36
C VAL A 155 -13.43 -40.63 -13.36
N VAL A 156 -12.83 -39.57 -13.92
CA VAL A 156 -13.48 -38.73 -14.95
C VAL A 156 -13.56 -39.49 -16.26
N ALA A 157 -12.47 -40.15 -16.67
CA ALA A 157 -12.45 -40.96 -17.88
C ALA A 157 -13.50 -42.10 -17.83
N ASN A 158 -13.60 -42.81 -16.71
CA ASN A 158 -14.62 -43.84 -16.50
C ASN A 158 -16.04 -43.27 -16.60
N ARG A 159 -16.31 -42.09 -16.00
CA ARG A 159 -17.63 -41.44 -16.12
C ARG A 159 -17.99 -41.08 -17.55
N VAL A 160 -17.02 -40.64 -18.35
CA VAL A 160 -17.22 -40.35 -19.77
C VAL A 160 -17.53 -41.64 -20.53
N ALA A 161 -16.76 -42.71 -20.30
CA ALA A 161 -17.02 -44.01 -20.91
C ALA A 161 -18.41 -44.57 -20.54
N ASP A 162 -18.78 -44.49 -19.25
CA ASP A 162 -20.10 -44.89 -18.76
C ASP A 162 -21.24 -44.08 -19.38
N HIS A 163 -21.01 -42.79 -19.68
CA HIS A 163 -21.97 -41.96 -20.39
C HIS A 163 -22.11 -42.37 -21.86
N ILE A 164 -21.00 -42.68 -22.54
CA ILE A 164 -21.02 -43.11 -23.94
C ILE A 164 -21.78 -44.42 -24.09
N ILE A 165 -21.48 -45.42 -23.24
CA ILE A 165 -22.12 -46.74 -23.30
C ILE A 165 -23.64 -46.66 -23.04
N ARG A 166 -24.07 -45.76 -22.16
CA ARG A 166 -25.49 -45.59 -21.79
C ARG A 166 -26.22 -44.51 -22.58
N ARG A 167 -25.58 -43.86 -23.55
CA ARG A 167 -26.19 -42.77 -24.34
C ARG A 167 -27.30 -43.32 -25.23
N SER A 168 -28.51 -42.77 -25.11
CA SER A 168 -29.64 -43.14 -25.96
C SER A 168 -29.42 -42.72 -27.42
N LEU A 169 -29.96 -43.48 -28.37
CA LEU A 169 -29.86 -43.12 -29.79
C LEU A 169 -30.64 -41.83 -30.12
N THR A 170 -31.71 -41.52 -29.39
CA THR A 170 -32.47 -40.27 -29.54
C THR A 170 -31.59 -39.04 -29.30
N THR A 171 -30.92 -38.98 -28.15
CA THR A 171 -30.00 -37.88 -27.85
C THR A 171 -28.76 -37.92 -28.74
N ALA A 172 -28.39 -39.11 -29.24
CA ALA A 172 -27.28 -39.24 -30.17
C ALA A 172 -27.54 -38.64 -31.54
N LEU A 173 -28.72 -38.89 -32.13
CA LEU A 173 -29.13 -38.37 -33.44
C LEU A 173 -29.60 -36.91 -33.40
N ALA A 174 -29.99 -36.40 -32.23
CA ALA A 174 -30.35 -35.00 -32.02
C ALA A 174 -29.14 -34.06 -31.80
N SER A 175 -27.93 -34.62 -31.67
CA SER A 175 -26.70 -33.86 -31.47
C SER A 175 -26.46 -32.91 -32.64
N ALA A 176 -26.26 -31.62 -32.37
CA ALA A 176 -25.84 -30.65 -33.37
C ALA A 176 -24.33 -30.68 -33.63
N ASP A 177 -23.57 -31.33 -32.73
CA ASP A 177 -22.14 -31.51 -32.85
C ASP A 177 -21.83 -32.72 -33.76
N GLY A 178 -21.15 -32.48 -34.88
CA GLY A 178 -20.66 -33.49 -35.81
C GLY A 178 -21.29 -33.45 -37.21
N ASP A 179 -21.16 -34.56 -37.94
CA ASP A 179 -21.76 -34.71 -39.26
C ASP A 179 -23.30 -34.77 -39.17
N ALA A 180 -23.97 -34.31 -40.23
CA ALA A 180 -25.42 -34.36 -40.32
C ALA A 180 -25.96 -35.79 -40.14
N LYS A 181 -27.17 -35.90 -39.55
CA LYS A 181 -27.89 -37.17 -39.39
C LYS A 181 -27.98 -37.89 -40.73
N GLY A 182 -27.37 -39.07 -40.82
CA GLY A 182 -27.29 -39.86 -42.04
C GLY A 182 -27.44 -41.35 -41.80
N PHE A 183 -28.07 -42.05 -42.74
CA PHE A 183 -28.33 -43.48 -42.63
C PHE A 183 -27.07 -44.36 -42.79
N ARG A 184 -26.09 -43.88 -43.56
CA ARG A 184 -24.75 -44.50 -43.69
C ARG A 184 -23.76 -43.88 -42.71
N SER A 185 -24.13 -43.84 -41.43
CA SER A 185 -23.28 -43.38 -40.33
C SER A 185 -23.20 -44.45 -39.24
N LEU A 186 -22.33 -44.28 -38.25
CA LEU A 186 -22.33 -45.14 -37.05
C LEU A 186 -23.68 -45.08 -36.32
N GLY A 187 -24.32 -43.90 -36.26
CA GLY A 187 -25.66 -43.76 -35.70
C GLY A 187 -26.71 -44.55 -36.49
N GLY A 188 -26.63 -44.51 -37.83
CA GLY A 188 -27.48 -45.32 -38.70
C GLY A 188 -27.20 -46.83 -38.62
N ALA A 189 -25.95 -47.23 -38.36
CA ALA A 189 -25.61 -48.63 -38.11
C ALA A 189 -26.21 -49.10 -36.77
N VAL A 190 -26.01 -48.35 -35.69
CA VAL A 190 -26.59 -48.67 -34.37
C VAL A 190 -28.12 -48.67 -34.43
N ALA A 191 -28.76 -47.76 -35.17
CA ALA A 191 -30.21 -47.74 -35.37
C ALA A 191 -30.74 -49.06 -35.94
N LYS A 192 -30.00 -49.73 -36.82
CA LYS A 192 -30.40 -51.04 -37.36
C LYS A 192 -30.40 -52.15 -36.30
N LEU A 193 -29.67 -51.95 -35.19
CA LEU A 193 -29.60 -52.90 -34.08
C LEU A 193 -30.64 -52.57 -32.99
N VAL A 194 -30.87 -51.29 -32.69
CA VAL A 194 -31.63 -50.87 -31.50
C VAL A 194 -32.99 -50.26 -31.78
N ASN A 195 -33.23 -49.73 -32.99
CA ASN A 195 -34.52 -49.16 -33.36
C ASN A 195 -35.40 -50.18 -34.07
N LYS A 196 -36.68 -49.83 -34.24
CA LYS A 196 -37.59 -50.57 -35.11
C LYS A 196 -37.01 -50.69 -36.52
N VAL A 197 -36.99 -51.93 -37.00
CA VAL A 197 -36.72 -52.29 -38.40
C VAL A 197 -37.92 -53.07 -38.90
N ALA A 198 -38.50 -52.66 -40.03
CA ALA A 198 -39.62 -53.36 -40.64
C ALA A 198 -39.38 -53.57 -42.14
N ILE A 199 -40.00 -54.59 -42.70
CA ILE A 199 -40.04 -54.79 -44.15
C ILE A 199 -41.20 -53.95 -44.70
N SER A 200 -40.92 -53.17 -45.75
CA SER A 200 -41.95 -52.45 -46.53
C SER A 200 -41.62 -52.58 -48.01
N GLY A 201 -42.48 -53.27 -48.75
CA GLY A 201 -42.21 -53.63 -50.15
C GLY A 201 -40.91 -54.43 -50.28
N ALA A 202 -40.00 -53.97 -51.13
CA ALA A 202 -38.69 -54.60 -51.35
C ALA A 202 -37.58 -54.05 -50.42
N ASN A 203 -37.92 -53.30 -49.36
CA ASN A 203 -36.95 -52.59 -48.54
C ASN A 203 -37.06 -52.96 -47.05
N LEU A 204 -35.91 -53.09 -46.40
CA LEU A 204 -35.76 -52.96 -44.95
C LEU A 204 -35.80 -51.48 -44.61
N VAL A 205 -36.79 -51.05 -43.83
CA VAL A 205 -36.96 -49.68 -43.35
C VAL A 205 -36.51 -49.62 -41.91
N THR A 206 -35.47 -48.84 -41.64
CA THR A 206 -35.03 -48.51 -40.28
C THR A 206 -35.67 -47.19 -39.88
N TYR A 207 -36.33 -47.16 -38.74
CA TYR A 207 -37.01 -45.98 -38.22
C TYR A 207 -36.10 -45.18 -37.29
N GLU A 208 -36.42 -43.91 -37.10
CA GLU A 208 -35.88 -43.11 -36.00
C GLU A 208 -36.43 -43.64 -34.65
N PRO A 209 -35.88 -43.19 -33.51
CA PRO A 209 -36.32 -43.65 -32.19
C PRO A 209 -37.78 -43.34 -31.82
N ASP A 210 -38.52 -42.62 -32.67
CA ASP A 210 -39.95 -42.36 -32.52
C ASP A 210 -40.82 -43.49 -33.10
N ASP A 211 -40.21 -44.52 -33.71
CA ASP A 211 -40.85 -45.65 -34.39
C ASP A 211 -41.81 -45.31 -35.55
N LEU A 212 -41.79 -44.04 -35.99
CA LEU A 212 -42.70 -43.47 -36.97
C LEU A 212 -41.95 -42.91 -38.18
N THR A 213 -40.90 -42.12 -37.96
CA THR A 213 -40.14 -41.49 -39.03
C THR A 213 -39.07 -42.43 -39.57
N THR A 214 -38.85 -42.39 -40.88
CA THR A 214 -37.86 -43.27 -41.52
C THR A 214 -36.48 -42.65 -41.43
N LEU A 215 -35.53 -43.36 -40.80
CA LEU A 215 -34.13 -42.98 -40.80
C LEU A 215 -33.46 -43.34 -42.14
N GLY A 216 -33.84 -44.46 -42.74
CA GLY A 216 -33.40 -44.84 -44.08
C GLY A 216 -33.85 -46.24 -44.48
N THR A 217 -33.60 -46.56 -45.75
CA THR A 217 -34.05 -47.82 -46.35
C THR A 217 -32.92 -48.58 -47.02
N GLN A 218 -32.92 -49.90 -46.92
CA GLN A 218 -32.04 -50.81 -47.67
C GLN A 218 -32.87 -51.74 -48.53
N ALA A 219 -32.52 -51.89 -49.81
CA ALA A 219 -33.15 -52.90 -50.65
C ALA A 219 -32.83 -54.30 -50.12
N ILE A 220 -33.82 -55.18 -50.15
CA ILE A 220 -33.72 -56.58 -49.81
C ILE A 220 -33.77 -57.35 -51.12
N THR A 221 -32.84 -58.29 -51.28
CA THR A 221 -32.91 -59.30 -52.33
C THR A 221 -33.23 -60.63 -51.67
N THR A 222 -34.33 -61.27 -52.09
CA THR A 222 -34.73 -62.59 -51.61
C THR A 222 -34.57 -63.60 -52.73
N ASP A 223 -34.14 -64.82 -52.40
CA ASP A 223 -34.11 -65.96 -53.31
C ASP A 223 -35.12 -66.99 -52.82
N ALA A 224 -36.08 -67.35 -53.69
CA ALA A 224 -37.12 -68.33 -53.36
C ALA A 224 -36.58 -69.75 -53.20
N ALA A 225 -35.37 -70.03 -53.70
CA ALA A 225 -34.68 -71.31 -53.55
C ALA A 225 -33.76 -71.36 -52.32
N ALA A 226 -33.60 -70.27 -51.56
CA ALA A 226 -32.75 -70.23 -50.38
C ALA A 226 -33.45 -70.82 -49.13
N GLU A 227 -32.66 -71.46 -48.27
CA GLU A 227 -33.13 -71.98 -46.98
C GLU A 227 -33.45 -70.83 -45.99
N PRO A 228 -34.45 -71.01 -45.09
CA PRO A 228 -34.79 -70.01 -44.08
C PRO A 228 -33.71 -69.90 -42.99
N ILE A 229 -33.52 -68.69 -42.46
CA ILE A 229 -32.68 -68.47 -41.26
C ILE A 229 -33.43 -69.01 -40.05
N THR A 230 -32.84 -70.01 -39.37
CA THR A 230 -33.44 -70.67 -38.20
C THR A 230 -32.90 -70.17 -36.86
N SER A 231 -31.68 -69.62 -36.83
CA SER A 231 -31.11 -68.94 -35.66
C SER A 231 -29.99 -67.96 -36.04
N VAL A 232 -29.73 -67.00 -35.15
CA VAL A 232 -28.54 -66.13 -35.18
C VAL A 232 -28.03 -66.07 -33.74
N ASP A 233 -26.94 -66.78 -33.44
CA ASP A 233 -26.40 -66.92 -32.08
C ASP A 233 -24.99 -66.34 -31.97
N THR A 234 -24.68 -65.73 -30.83
CA THR A 234 -23.38 -65.14 -30.48
C THR A 234 -22.84 -65.89 -29.26
N ALA A 235 -22.57 -67.17 -29.43
CA ALA A 235 -21.99 -68.01 -28.37
C ALA A 235 -20.55 -67.59 -28.05
#